data_AF-A0A7S0U369-F1
#
_entry.id   AF-A0A7S0U369-F1
#
_cell.length_a   1.000
_cell.length_b   1.000
_cell.length_c   1.000
_cell.angle_alpha   90.00
_cell.angle_beta   90.00
_cell.angle_gamma   90.00
#
_symmetry.space_group_name_H-M   'P 1'
#
loop_
_entity.id
_entity.type
_entity.pdbx_description
1 polymer ?
#
loop_
_entity_poly.entity_id
_entity_poly.type
_entity_poly.pdbx_seq_one_letter_code
_entity_poly.pdbx_strand_id
1 'polypeptide(L)'
;EDMSGSVSFDEFLKLMVAPKFGSVGYKFIKSAVAGAQMVWSVHHVAVGLKLARGNNTAMRTDFWQVGSVRGENSLPKQGQAYFEVTFSRRGLAKGAPLNGFYYAGVCDSTVEQWDGLWRDDDRRNHMWGLRSETSDRPHKAPKEKRGATFGATTRGGMPEKPSRGELCGPEC
;
A
#
# COMPACT_ATOMS: atom_id res chain seq x y z
N GLU A 1 38.34 -27.83 -15.75
CA GLU A 1 37.86 -28.34 -14.45
C GLU A 1 36.63 -27.53 -14.07
N ASP A 2 35.45 -28.10 -14.30
CA ASP A 2 34.17 -27.43 -14.06
C ASP A 2 33.81 -27.50 -12.57
N MET A 3 33.89 -26.37 -11.87
CA MET A 3 33.39 -26.23 -10.50
C MET A 3 31.91 -25.80 -10.49
N SER A 4 31.03 -26.62 -11.06
CA SER A 4 29.57 -26.46 -10.89
C SER A 4 29.07 -27.29 -9.72
N GLY A 5 29.54 -26.95 -8.51
CA GLY A 5 28.96 -27.48 -7.28
C GLY A 5 27.57 -26.89 -7.07
N SER A 6 26.52 -27.58 -7.50
CA SER A 6 25.14 -27.21 -7.17
C SER A 6 24.88 -27.56 -5.70
N VAL A 7 24.82 -26.55 -4.83
CA VAL A 7 24.37 -26.72 -3.44
C VAL A 7 22.88 -27.02 -3.46
N SER A 8 22.47 -28.11 -2.83
CA SER A 8 21.05 -28.45 -2.75
C SER A 8 20.27 -27.37 -1.96
N PHE A 9 19.01 -27.12 -2.32
CA PHE A 9 18.19 -26.15 -1.61
C PHE A 9 18.04 -26.49 -0.11
N ASP A 10 18.07 -27.78 0.23
CA ASP A 10 18.07 -28.26 1.61
C ASP A 10 19.38 -27.98 2.36
N GLU A 11 20.54 -28.02 1.69
CA GLU A 11 21.81 -27.57 2.27
C GLU A 11 21.87 -26.05 2.44
N PHE A 12 21.29 -25.31 1.50
CA PHE A 12 21.14 -23.85 1.62
C PHE A 12 20.27 -23.47 2.82
N LEU A 13 19.15 -24.17 3.03
CA LEU A 13 18.28 -23.96 4.19
C LEU A 13 18.94 -24.38 5.52
N LYS A 14 19.77 -25.44 5.53
CA LYS A 14 20.55 -25.84 6.71
C LYS A 14 21.65 -24.83 7.08
N LEU A 15 22.17 -24.09 6.11
CA LEU A 15 23.10 -22.97 6.32
C LEU A 15 22.42 -21.69 6.82
N MET A 16 21.08 -21.60 6.74
CA MET A 16 20.30 -20.48 7.29
C MET A 16 20.08 -20.62 8.81
N VAL A 17 21.15 -20.88 9.57
CA VAL A 17 21.17 -20.37 10.94
C VAL A 17 21.08 -18.86 10.83
N ALA A 18 19.96 -18.27 11.23
CA ALA A 18 19.74 -16.82 11.17
C ALA A 18 21.00 -16.12 11.72
N PRO A 19 21.80 -15.45 10.87
CA PRO A 19 23.10 -14.99 11.29
C PRO A 19 22.92 -13.99 12.41
N LYS A 20 23.72 -14.11 13.46
CA LYS A 20 23.66 -13.15 14.59
C LYS A 20 23.76 -11.73 14.03
N PHE A 21 22.86 -10.86 14.49
CA PHE A 21 22.79 -9.46 14.09
C PHE A 21 24.18 -8.82 14.18
N GLY A 22 24.63 -8.18 13.10
CA GLY A 22 25.94 -7.53 13.02
C GLY A 22 27.12 -8.40 12.60
N SER A 23 26.96 -9.73 12.48
CA SER A 23 27.99 -10.62 11.94
C SER A 23 28.35 -10.32 10.48
N VAL A 24 29.52 -10.76 10.04
CA VAL A 24 29.95 -10.63 8.64
C VAL A 24 28.95 -11.32 7.69
N GLY A 25 28.47 -12.52 8.05
CA GLY A 25 27.41 -13.21 7.31
C GLY A 25 26.09 -12.42 7.25
N TYR A 26 25.68 -11.78 8.36
CA TYR A 26 24.53 -10.88 8.37
C TYR A 26 24.72 -9.69 7.42
N LYS A 27 25.91 -9.09 7.36
CA LYS A 27 26.20 -7.97 6.44
C LYS A 27 26.18 -8.41 4.98
N PHE A 28 26.75 -9.56 4.65
CA PHE A 28 26.70 -10.12 3.29
C PHE A 28 25.27 -10.44 2.86
N ILE A 29 24.50 -11.15 3.69
CA ILE A 29 23.09 -11.45 3.41
C ILE A 29 22.28 -10.17 3.31
N LYS A 30 22.47 -9.21 4.22
CA LYS A 30 21.77 -7.91 4.15
C LYS A 30 22.13 -7.15 2.88
N SER A 31 23.39 -7.20 2.44
CA SER A 31 23.83 -6.55 1.20
C SER A 31 23.25 -7.25 -0.04
N ALA A 32 23.22 -8.58 -0.05
CA ALA A 32 22.61 -9.37 -1.11
C ALA A 32 21.09 -9.15 -1.18
N VAL A 33 20.42 -9.11 -0.02
CA VAL A 33 18.98 -8.83 0.10
C VAL A 33 18.67 -7.37 -0.25
N ALA A 34 19.54 -6.42 0.09
CA ALA A 34 19.39 -5.02 -0.33
C ALA A 34 19.51 -4.87 -1.84
N GLY A 35 20.37 -5.65 -2.50
CA GLY A 35 20.42 -5.74 -3.96
C GLY A 35 19.20 -6.43 -4.59
N ALA A 36 18.50 -7.27 -3.83
CA ALA A 36 17.27 -7.95 -4.24
C ALA A 36 15.99 -7.16 -3.92
N GLN A 37 16.10 -6.00 -3.27
CA GLN A 37 14.94 -5.24 -2.84
C GLN A 37 14.30 -4.53 -4.04
N MET A 38 13.04 -4.86 -4.33
CA MET A 38 12.30 -4.22 -5.42
C MET A 38 11.95 -2.79 -5.03
N VAL A 39 12.47 -1.83 -5.81
CA VAL A 39 12.10 -0.42 -5.72
C VAL A 39 11.14 -0.06 -6.85
N TRP A 40 10.34 0.98 -6.65
CA TRP A 40 9.51 1.57 -7.70
C TRP A 40 10.38 2.31 -8.71
N SER A 41 10.03 2.18 -9.98
CA SER A 41 10.72 2.85 -11.07
C SER A 41 10.40 4.33 -11.08
N VAL A 42 11.41 5.19 -11.25
CA VAL A 42 11.20 6.65 -11.41
C VAL A 42 10.63 7.00 -12.78
N HIS A 43 10.77 6.11 -13.76
CA HIS A 43 10.33 6.33 -15.14
C HIS A 43 8.89 5.83 -15.38
N HIS A 44 8.36 4.99 -14.48
CA HIS A 44 7.06 4.34 -14.64
C HIS A 44 6.15 4.69 -13.45
N VAL A 45 5.92 6.00 -13.27
CA VAL A 45 5.09 6.57 -12.21
C VAL A 45 4.00 7.43 -12.84
N ALA A 46 2.74 7.16 -12.51
CA ALA A 46 1.63 7.99 -12.94
C ALA A 46 1.75 9.44 -12.45
N VAL A 47 1.11 10.35 -13.19
CA VAL A 47 0.78 11.67 -12.67
C VAL A 47 -0.05 11.52 -11.39
N GLY A 48 0.24 12.33 -10.38
CA GLY A 48 -0.45 12.26 -9.09
C GLY A 48 0.07 11.18 -8.13
N LEU A 49 1.17 10.49 -8.46
CA LEU A 49 1.94 9.67 -7.53
C LEU A 49 3.31 10.30 -7.24
N LYS A 50 3.76 10.15 -5.99
CA LYS A 50 5.11 10.56 -5.54
C LYS A 50 5.82 9.39 -4.89
N LEU A 51 7.07 9.16 -5.29
CA LEU A 51 7.94 8.17 -4.66
C LEU A 51 8.58 8.73 -3.39
N ALA A 52 8.77 7.87 -2.40
CA ALA A 52 9.41 8.18 -1.12
C ALA A 52 10.24 7.01 -0.60
N ARG A 53 11.06 7.29 0.43
CA ARG A 53 11.89 6.30 1.16
C ARG A 53 12.80 5.48 0.23
N GLY A 54 13.56 6.18 -0.62
CA GLY A 54 14.43 5.53 -1.61
C GLY A 54 13.64 4.70 -2.62
N ASN A 55 12.50 5.24 -3.07
CA ASN A 55 11.59 4.61 -4.03
C ASN A 55 10.95 3.30 -3.57
N ASN A 56 10.98 2.95 -2.29
CA ASN A 56 10.27 1.79 -1.77
C ASN A 56 8.78 2.06 -1.47
N THR A 57 8.35 3.32 -1.55
CA THR A 57 6.96 3.71 -1.25
C THR A 57 6.46 4.65 -2.34
N ALA A 58 5.29 4.34 -2.90
CA ALA A 58 4.55 5.25 -3.75
C ALA A 58 3.35 5.81 -2.98
N MET A 59 3.15 7.12 -3.03
CA MET A 59 2.08 7.82 -2.34
C MET A 59 1.26 8.63 -3.32
N ARG A 60 -0.05 8.56 -3.22
CA ARG A 60 -0.95 9.41 -4.01
C ARG A 60 -0.92 10.84 -3.48
N THR A 61 -0.77 11.80 -4.39
CA THR A 61 -0.77 13.24 -4.08
C THR A 61 -2.04 13.95 -4.55
N ASP A 62 -2.79 13.34 -5.46
CA ASP A 62 -4.09 13.82 -5.96
C ASP A 62 -5.23 12.88 -5.48
N PHE A 63 -6.44 13.41 -5.27
CA PHE A 63 -7.62 12.62 -4.93
C PHE A 63 -8.38 12.08 -6.13
N TRP A 64 -8.28 12.72 -7.30
CA TRP A 64 -9.19 12.50 -8.43
C TRP A 64 -8.67 11.54 -9.49
N GLN A 65 -7.36 11.33 -9.56
CA GLN A 65 -6.75 10.44 -10.56
C GLN A 65 -6.45 9.04 -10.01
N VAL A 66 -6.78 8.04 -10.83
CA VAL A 66 -6.25 6.68 -10.67
C VAL A 66 -4.82 6.70 -11.18
N GLY A 67 -3.89 6.21 -10.37
CA GLY A 67 -2.46 6.18 -10.72
C GLY A 67 -1.89 4.80 -10.50
N SER A 68 -0.95 4.43 -11.35
CA SER A 68 -0.19 3.19 -11.27
C SER A 68 1.32 3.46 -11.19
N VAL A 69 2.04 2.50 -10.61
CA VAL A 69 3.50 2.51 -10.54
C VAL A 69 4.02 1.11 -10.86
N ARG A 70 5.16 1.04 -11.53
CA ARG A 70 5.85 -0.24 -11.85
C ARG A 70 7.13 -0.37 -11.05
N GLY A 71 7.52 -1.61 -10.73
CA GLY A 71 8.85 -1.90 -10.20
C GLY A 71 9.95 -1.53 -11.20
N GLU A 72 11.11 -1.11 -10.70
CA GLU A 72 12.29 -0.81 -11.53
C GLU A 72 12.85 -2.07 -12.18
N ASN A 73 12.97 -3.12 -11.38
CA ASN A 73 13.60 -4.37 -11.82
C ASN A 73 12.54 -5.34 -12.34
N SER A 74 12.85 -5.97 -13.48
CA SER A 74 12.05 -7.08 -13.99
C SER A 74 12.13 -8.29 -13.05
N LEU A 75 11.03 -9.04 -12.94
CA LEU A 75 11.04 -10.34 -12.30
C LEU A 75 11.98 -11.29 -13.07
N PRO A 76 12.65 -12.25 -12.39
CA PRO A 76 13.44 -13.28 -13.05
C PRO A 76 12.63 -14.00 -14.13
N LYS A 77 13.21 -14.20 -15.32
CA LYS A 77 12.55 -14.87 -16.45
C LYS A 77 12.33 -16.38 -16.24
N GLN A 78 13.05 -16.97 -15.28
CA GLN A 78 13.03 -18.38 -14.98
C GLN A 78 12.83 -18.59 -13.49
N GLY A 79 12.14 -19.68 -13.14
CA GLY A 79 11.85 -20.03 -11.77
C GLY A 79 10.62 -19.32 -11.20
N GLN A 80 10.54 -19.29 -9.86
CA GLN A 80 9.45 -18.66 -9.13
C GLN A 80 9.95 -17.35 -8.51
N ALA A 81 9.15 -16.30 -8.62
CA ALA A 81 9.41 -15.01 -8.00
C ALA A 81 8.27 -14.63 -7.08
N TYR A 82 8.61 -14.00 -5.95
CA TYR A 82 7.66 -13.57 -4.94
C TYR A 82 7.88 -12.08 -4.68
N PHE A 83 6.79 -11.34 -4.52
CA PHE A 83 6.82 -9.94 -4.13
C PHE A 83 5.68 -9.66 -3.15
N GLU A 84 5.89 -8.69 -2.27
CA GLU A 84 4.88 -8.24 -1.32
C GLU A 84 4.60 -6.75 -1.54
N VAL A 85 3.32 -6.40 -1.60
CA VAL A 85 2.87 -5.00 -1.66
C VAL A 85 1.92 -4.76 -0.49
N THR A 86 2.27 -3.78 0.35
CA THR A 86 1.40 -3.33 1.44
C THR A 86 0.72 -2.01 1.07
N PHE A 87 -0.60 -2.00 1.14
CA PHE A 87 -1.41 -0.79 0.96
C PHE A 87 -1.73 -0.17 2.32
N SER A 88 -1.57 1.14 2.45
CA SER A 88 -1.87 1.87 3.67
C SER A 88 -2.46 3.24 3.37
N ARG A 89 -3.31 3.74 4.28
CA ARG A 89 -3.89 5.09 4.21
C ARG A 89 -3.71 5.77 5.56
N ARG A 90 -3.24 7.01 5.54
CA ARG A 90 -3.03 7.78 6.77
C ARG A 90 -4.35 7.92 7.52
N GLY A 91 -4.31 7.69 8.84
CA GLY A 91 -5.48 7.73 9.71
C GLY A 91 -6.27 6.41 9.77
N LEU A 92 -5.89 5.38 9.00
CA LEU A 92 -6.48 4.04 9.09
C LEU A 92 -5.48 3.06 9.71
N ALA A 93 -6.00 2.18 10.58
CA ALA A 93 -5.21 1.10 11.19
C ALA A 93 -4.82 0.05 10.14
N LYS A 94 -3.74 -0.70 10.37
CA LYS A 94 -3.37 -1.83 9.52
C LYS A 94 -4.52 -2.85 9.49
N GLY A 95 -4.94 -3.26 8.30
CA GLY A 95 -6.08 -4.15 8.09
C GLY A 95 -7.45 -3.46 8.05
N ALA A 96 -7.51 -2.14 8.27
CA ALA A 96 -8.74 -1.39 8.04
C ALA A 96 -9.04 -1.28 6.54
N PRO A 97 -10.31 -1.35 6.12
CA PRO A 97 -10.70 -1.20 4.72
C PRO A 97 -10.37 0.21 4.23
N LEU A 98 -9.79 0.31 3.03
CA LEU A 98 -9.25 1.56 2.51
C LEU A 98 -10.31 2.47 1.85
N ASN A 99 -11.57 2.00 1.75
CA ASN A 99 -12.68 2.59 1.00
C ASN A 99 -12.27 2.92 -0.45
N GLY A 100 -12.51 1.95 -1.34
CA GLY A 100 -12.11 1.98 -2.74
C GLY A 100 -11.64 0.61 -3.20
N PHE A 101 -10.89 0.57 -4.30
CA PHE A 101 -10.18 -0.63 -4.75
C PHE A 101 -8.77 -0.27 -5.21
N TYR A 102 -7.88 -1.24 -5.14
CA TYR A 102 -6.55 -1.19 -5.73
C TYR A 102 -6.29 -2.44 -6.55
N TYR A 103 -5.32 -2.36 -7.46
CA TYR A 103 -4.80 -3.48 -8.22
C TYR A 103 -3.35 -3.74 -7.82
N ALA A 104 -2.99 -5.01 -7.71
CA ALA A 104 -1.61 -5.46 -7.55
C ALA A 104 -1.34 -6.62 -8.51
N GLY A 105 -0.24 -6.59 -9.24
CA GLY A 105 -0.02 -7.55 -10.30
C GLY A 105 1.33 -7.43 -10.98
N VAL A 106 1.43 -8.11 -12.12
CA VAL A 106 2.59 -8.13 -13.01
C VAL A 106 2.19 -7.59 -14.37
N CYS A 107 3.15 -7.03 -15.09
CA CYS A 107 2.98 -6.52 -16.44
C CYS A 107 4.22 -6.86 -17.24
N ASP A 108 4.08 -6.89 -18.56
CA ASP A 108 5.22 -7.00 -19.44
C ASP A 108 5.91 -5.63 -19.66
N SER A 109 7.04 -5.66 -20.37
CA SER A 109 7.83 -4.47 -20.67
C SER A 109 7.22 -3.55 -21.74
N THR A 110 6.18 -4.00 -22.46
CA THR A 110 5.57 -3.24 -23.56
C THR A 110 4.68 -2.10 -23.06
N VAL A 111 4.23 -2.19 -21.80
CA VAL A 111 3.46 -1.12 -21.16
C VAL A 111 4.40 -0.02 -20.64
N GLU A 112 4.64 1.00 -21.45
CA GLU A 112 5.49 2.14 -21.10
C GLU A 112 4.73 3.21 -20.30
N GLN A 113 3.44 3.44 -20.60
CA GLN A 113 2.63 4.47 -19.97
C GLN A 113 1.77 3.90 -18.85
N TRP A 114 1.77 4.59 -17.70
CA TRP A 114 1.13 4.15 -16.45
C TRP A 114 0.21 5.21 -15.87
N ASP A 115 -0.68 5.75 -16.68
CA ASP A 115 -1.69 6.78 -16.36
C ASP A 115 -2.92 6.28 -15.58
N GLY A 116 -2.98 4.98 -15.23
CA GLY A 116 -4.14 4.37 -14.59
C GLY A 116 -5.32 4.06 -15.52
N LEU A 117 -5.23 4.43 -16.81
CA LEU A 117 -6.25 4.13 -17.84
C LEU A 117 -5.97 2.83 -18.59
N TRP A 118 -4.81 2.21 -18.35
CA TRP A 118 -4.37 0.95 -18.97
C TRP A 118 -5.37 -0.20 -18.88
N ARG A 119 -6.36 -0.12 -17.98
CA ARG A 119 -7.38 -1.14 -17.82
C ARG A 119 -8.46 -1.06 -18.90
N ASP A 120 -8.71 0.14 -19.39
CA ASP A 120 -9.80 0.43 -20.32
C ASP A 120 -9.33 0.36 -21.78
N ASP A 121 -8.04 0.11 -22.02
CA ASP A 121 -7.45 -0.04 -23.35
C ASP A 121 -6.66 -1.36 -23.52
N ASP A 122 -5.95 -1.48 -24.65
CA ASP A 122 -5.25 -2.70 -25.07
C ASP A 122 -4.11 -3.11 -24.11
N ARG A 123 -3.57 -2.19 -23.30
CA ARG A 123 -2.53 -2.49 -22.31
C ARG A 123 -3.01 -3.51 -21.28
N ARG A 124 -4.32 -3.65 -21.06
CA ARG A 124 -4.89 -4.69 -20.19
C ARG A 124 -4.50 -6.12 -20.59
N ASN A 125 -4.21 -6.34 -21.87
CA ASN A 125 -3.82 -7.66 -22.38
C ASN A 125 -2.34 -8.00 -22.07
N HIS A 126 -1.57 -7.00 -21.64
CA HIS A 126 -0.14 -7.08 -21.34
C HIS A 126 0.13 -7.15 -19.83
N MET A 127 -0.91 -7.45 -19.05
CA MET A 127 -0.79 -7.50 -17.61
C MET A 127 -1.78 -8.45 -16.95
N TRP A 128 -1.43 -8.85 -15.73
CA TRP A 128 -2.26 -9.65 -14.87
C TRP A 128 -2.23 -9.06 -13.47
N GLY A 129 -3.38 -8.88 -12.84
CA GLY A 129 -3.44 -8.32 -11.49
C GLY A 129 -4.70 -8.67 -10.74
N LEU A 130 -4.58 -8.69 -9.42
CA LEU A 130 -5.67 -8.92 -8.49
C LEU A 130 -6.26 -7.58 -8.06
N ARG A 131 -7.58 -7.47 -8.14
CA ARG A 131 -8.34 -6.35 -7.59
C ARG A 131 -8.61 -6.63 -6.12
N SER A 132 -8.39 -5.65 -5.24
CA SER A 132 -8.96 -5.73 -3.90
C SER A 132 -10.48 -5.68 -3.96
N GLU A 133 -11.16 -6.55 -3.24
CA GLU A 133 -12.62 -6.45 -3.11
C GLU A 133 -13.00 -5.06 -2.60
N THR A 134 -14.03 -4.47 -3.21
CA THR A 134 -14.69 -3.31 -2.63
C THR A 134 -15.38 -3.79 -1.37
N SER A 135 -15.08 -3.19 -0.21
CA SER A 135 -15.85 -3.50 1.00
C SER A 135 -17.24 -2.87 0.83
N ASP A 136 -18.18 -3.63 0.27
CA ASP A 136 -19.58 -3.20 0.13
C ASP A 136 -20.29 -3.12 1.50
N ARG A 137 -19.60 -3.53 2.57
CA ARG A 137 -20.11 -3.39 3.93
C ARG A 137 -19.93 -1.94 4.36
N PRO A 138 -21.03 -1.18 4.60
CA PRO A 138 -20.90 0.10 5.26
C PRO A 138 -20.17 -0.12 6.57
N HIS A 139 -19.05 0.56 6.73
CA HIS A 139 -18.31 0.54 7.99
C HIS A 139 -19.24 1.14 9.03
N LYS A 140 -19.89 0.29 9.84
CA LYS A 140 -20.45 0.75 11.09
C LYS A 140 -19.24 1.27 11.85
N ALA A 141 -19.12 2.60 11.96
CA ALA A 141 -18.18 3.22 12.85
C ALA A 141 -18.34 2.48 14.20
N PRO A 142 -17.26 2.03 14.85
CA PRO A 142 -17.37 1.40 16.15
C PRO A 142 -18.22 2.35 16.99
N LYS A 143 -19.39 1.88 17.45
CA LYS A 143 -20.23 2.66 18.36
C LYS A 143 -19.33 2.94 19.54
N GLU A 144 -18.85 4.17 19.61
CA GLU A 144 -18.16 4.71 20.76
C GLU A 144 -19.05 4.34 21.95
N LYS A 145 -18.59 3.42 22.81
CA LYS A 145 -19.30 3.09 24.04
C LYS A 145 -19.24 4.35 24.91
N ARG A 146 -20.14 5.29 24.67
CA ARG A 146 -20.50 6.34 25.63
C ARG A 146 -21.16 5.63 26.80
N GLY A 147 -20.31 5.15 27.72
CA GLY A 147 -20.73 4.25 28.77
C GLY A 147 -19.58 3.90 29.70
N ALA A 148 -18.84 4.91 30.16
CA ALA A 148 -18.24 4.88 31.49
C ALA A 148 -18.78 6.10 32.23
N THR A 149 -19.97 5.91 32.79
CA THR A 149 -20.59 6.77 33.78
C THR A 149 -19.65 6.87 34.98
N PHE A 150 -18.92 7.97 35.11
CA PHE A 150 -18.45 8.42 36.42
C PHE A 150 -19.36 9.55 36.85
N GLY A 151 -20.28 9.21 37.74
CA GLY A 151 -21.08 10.18 38.45
C GLY A 151 -20.26 10.88 39.52
N ALA A 152 -20.36 12.21 39.57
CA ALA A 152 -20.42 13.00 40.80
C ALA A 152 -20.93 14.42 40.46
N THR A 153 -22.18 14.68 40.85
CA THR A 153 -22.73 15.87 41.54
C THR A 153 -21.88 17.15 41.52
N THR A 154 -22.38 18.38 41.27
CA THR A 154 -23.63 19.01 41.75
C THR A 154 -23.83 20.39 41.08
N ARG A 155 -25.11 20.75 40.85
CA ARG A 155 -25.75 22.10 40.90
C ARG A 155 -25.12 23.32 40.21
N GLY A 156 -25.92 23.94 39.34
CA GLY A 156 -26.08 25.40 39.35
C GLY A 156 -26.29 26.05 37.98
N GLY A 157 -27.51 26.56 37.74
CA GLY A 157 -27.73 27.77 36.92
C GLY A 157 -28.06 27.58 35.43
N MET A 158 -29.36 27.55 35.12
CA MET A 158 -29.89 28.20 33.91
C MET A 158 -29.77 29.73 34.08
N PRO A 159 -29.58 30.51 33.01
CA PRO A 159 -30.75 31.01 32.30
C PRO A 159 -30.65 31.08 30.75
N GLU A 160 -31.84 30.87 30.17
CA GLU A 160 -32.48 31.58 29.05
C GLU A 160 -31.76 31.86 27.72
N LYS A 161 -32.44 31.39 26.66
CA LYS A 161 -32.33 31.87 25.27
C LYS A 161 -32.64 33.37 25.19
N PRO A 162 -32.18 34.02 24.11
CA PRO A 162 -33.20 34.42 23.14
C PRO A 162 -32.89 34.00 21.71
N SER A 163 -34.01 33.88 21.00
CA SER A 163 -34.25 33.59 19.59
C SER A 163 -33.76 34.69 18.64
N ARG A 164 -33.36 34.27 17.42
CA ARG A 164 -33.48 34.92 16.09
C ARG A 164 -32.34 34.37 15.20
N GLY A 165 -32.52 34.01 13.95
CA GLY A 165 -33.69 34.08 13.09
C GLY A 165 -33.48 33.19 11.86
N GLU A 166 -34.60 32.75 11.30
CA GLU A 166 -34.68 32.21 9.95
C GLU A 166 -34.24 33.28 8.95
N LEU A 167 -33.40 32.90 7.98
CA LEU A 167 -33.31 33.59 6.71
C LEU A 167 -33.49 32.54 5.61
N CYS A 168 -34.70 32.51 5.07
CA CYS A 168 -34.98 32.05 3.72
C CYS A 168 -34.24 32.98 2.74
N GLY A 169 -33.56 32.39 1.76
CA GLY A 169 -33.20 33.05 0.51
C GLY A 169 -33.81 32.24 -0.64
N PRO A 170 -34.58 32.85 -1.55
CA PRO A 170 -35.29 32.13 -2.60
C PRO A 170 -34.40 31.92 -3.82
N GLU A 171 -34.67 30.82 -4.53
CA GLU A 171 -34.47 30.75 -5.97
C GLU A 171 -35.20 31.92 -6.63
N CYS A 172 -34.44 32.81 -7.25
CA CYS A 172 -34.77 33.71 -8.35
C CYS A 172 -33.45 34.18 -8.99
#